data_AF-A0A8B6BI31-F1
#
_entry.id   AF-A0A8B6BI31-F1
#
_cell.length_a   1.000
_cell.length_b   1.000
_cell.length_c   1.000
_cell.angle_alpha   90.00
_cell.angle_beta   90.00
_cell.angle_gamma   90.00
#
_symmetry.space_group_name_H-M   'P 1'
#
loop_
_entity.id
_entity.type
_entity.pdbx_description
1 polymer ?
#
loop_
_entity_poly.entity_id
_entity_poly.type
_entity_poly.pdbx_seq_one_letter_code
_entity_poly.pdbx_strand_id
1 'polypeptide(L)'
;MAGTRAPKQWSLSKVETITSFEAWRQNLQYTLSLDQNFAAFLVDGFTWLKKTNANPLRGIVDDGEAVAEANRRTAAQKCTHLDLMLGQIANYCPIISRNTIIKNSTSINSIWQSIRLHYGFQSTGGHFLDFNSIFLEPDERPEDLFQRLASFIEDNMLRAGGNIHHHGEVPEADEELSPSLENLIVLTWLRLINRDLPNLVKQRYGTELRSKTLASLKPEISQALDSLLDEIHSATDAKVLRASIKDKHFDRSAKKDR
;
A
#
# COMPACT_ATOMS: atom_id res chain seq x y z
N MET A 1 25.60 18.22 -18.62
CA MET A 1 24.40 17.83 -17.85
C MET A 1 23.82 16.59 -18.51
N ALA A 2 24.15 15.39 -18.02
CA ALA A 2 23.52 14.17 -18.53
C ALA A 2 22.04 14.24 -18.19
N GLY A 3 21.17 14.34 -19.22
CA GLY A 3 19.73 14.35 -19.01
C GLY A 3 19.32 13.08 -18.29
N THR A 4 18.59 13.23 -17.18
CA THR A 4 18.04 12.13 -16.39
C THR A 4 17.19 11.27 -17.32
N ARG A 5 17.74 10.15 -17.80
CA ARG A 5 17.08 9.31 -18.79
C ARG A 5 15.93 8.60 -18.08
N ALA A 6 14.71 8.75 -18.59
CA ALA A 6 13.56 8.03 -18.05
C ALA A 6 13.84 6.52 -18.02
N PRO A 7 13.44 5.81 -16.96
CA PRO A 7 13.62 4.37 -16.90
C PRO A 7 12.87 3.72 -18.07
N LYS A 8 13.42 2.62 -18.60
CA LYS A 8 12.86 1.93 -19.77
C LYS A 8 11.38 1.60 -19.53
N GLN A 9 10.50 2.08 -20.41
CA GLN A 9 9.08 1.75 -20.37
C GLN A 9 8.84 0.30 -20.81
N TRP A 10 7.80 -0.32 -20.26
CA TRP A 10 7.34 -1.66 -20.66
C TRP A 10 5.82 -1.70 -20.75
N SER A 11 5.31 -2.68 -21.48
CA SER A 11 3.87 -2.93 -21.57
C SER A 11 3.44 -3.88 -20.46
N LEU A 12 2.26 -3.63 -19.88
CA LEU A 12 1.64 -4.56 -18.95
C LEU A 12 1.35 -5.91 -19.61
N SER A 13 1.57 -6.99 -18.86
CA SER A 13 1.31 -8.36 -19.29
C SER A 13 -0.06 -8.86 -18.80
N LYS A 14 -0.44 -10.11 -19.07
CA LYS A 14 -1.73 -10.65 -18.60
C LYS A 14 -1.78 -10.90 -17.09
N VAL A 15 -0.63 -10.96 -16.43
CA VAL A 15 -0.52 -11.29 -15.00
C VAL A 15 0.47 -10.31 -14.38
N GLU A 16 -0.02 -9.50 -13.45
CA GLU A 16 0.77 -8.50 -12.73
C GLU A 16 0.48 -8.65 -11.24
N THR A 17 1.43 -8.26 -10.40
CA THR A 17 1.17 -8.03 -8.97
C THR A 17 0.82 -6.56 -8.76
N ILE A 18 0.25 -6.20 -7.60
CA ILE A 18 -0.01 -4.80 -7.29
C ILE A 18 1.29 -3.98 -7.34
N THR A 19 2.39 -4.53 -6.83
CA THR A 19 3.71 -3.89 -6.84
C THR A 19 4.24 -3.67 -8.26
N SER A 20 4.15 -4.66 -9.16
CA SER A 20 4.62 -4.49 -10.54
C SER A 20 3.77 -3.48 -11.30
N PHE A 21 2.46 -3.46 -11.06
CA PHE A 21 1.55 -2.46 -11.60
C PHE A 21 1.86 -1.05 -11.08
N GLU A 22 2.13 -0.89 -9.78
CA GLU A 22 2.51 0.41 -9.20
C GLU A 22 3.81 0.95 -9.79
N ALA A 23 4.83 0.09 -9.89
CA ALA A 23 6.09 0.45 -10.52
C ALA A 23 5.90 0.88 -11.98
N TRP A 24 5.05 0.15 -12.73
CA TRP A 24 4.70 0.50 -14.11
C TRP A 24 3.97 1.84 -14.19
N ARG A 25 2.96 2.05 -13.34
CA ARG A 25 2.15 3.28 -13.28
C ARG A 25 3.04 4.50 -13.01
N GLN A 26 3.91 4.42 -12.00
CA GLN A 26 4.85 5.49 -11.65
C GLN A 26 5.84 5.77 -12.78
N ASN A 27 6.41 4.73 -13.40
CA ASN A 27 7.31 4.88 -14.55
C ASN A 27 6.63 5.58 -15.73
N LEU A 28 5.41 5.15 -16.08
CA LEU A 28 4.65 5.71 -17.18
C LEU A 28 4.26 7.16 -16.89
N GLN A 29 3.76 7.46 -15.70
CA GLN A 29 3.39 8.82 -15.30
C GLN A 29 4.60 9.76 -15.30
N TYR A 30 5.74 9.32 -14.76
CA TYR A 30 6.99 10.08 -14.83
C TYR A 30 7.36 10.38 -16.29
N THR A 31 7.37 9.37 -17.16
CA THR A 31 7.74 9.55 -18.57
C THR A 31 6.78 10.51 -19.29
N LEU A 32 5.48 10.40 -19.06
CA LEU A 32 4.49 11.32 -19.64
C LEU A 32 4.69 12.75 -19.11
N SER A 33 5.06 12.91 -17.84
CA SER A 33 5.27 14.25 -17.25
C SER A 33 6.46 15.01 -17.81
N LEU A 34 7.41 14.31 -18.47
CA LEU A 34 8.54 14.95 -19.15
C LEU A 34 8.11 15.73 -20.40
N ASP A 35 6.95 15.41 -20.98
CA ASP A 35 6.36 16.20 -22.06
C ASP A 35 5.47 17.31 -21.49
N GLN A 36 5.86 18.57 -21.71
CA GLN A 36 5.12 19.75 -21.27
C GLN A 36 3.71 19.83 -21.89
N ASN A 37 3.46 19.13 -22.99
CA ASN A 37 2.14 19.04 -23.59
C ASN A 37 1.20 18.13 -22.78
N PHE A 38 1.73 17.20 -21.99
CA PHE A 38 0.96 16.24 -21.21
C PHE A 38 0.86 16.61 -19.73
N ALA A 39 1.86 17.30 -19.18
CA ALA A 39 1.96 17.61 -17.76
C ALA A 39 0.66 18.19 -17.15
N ALA A 40 -0.04 19.07 -17.88
CA ALA A 40 -1.30 19.68 -17.42
C ALA A 40 -2.44 18.66 -17.20
N PHE A 41 -2.45 17.54 -17.92
CA PHE A 41 -3.47 16.49 -17.80
C PHE A 41 -3.18 15.49 -16.69
N LEU A 42 -1.95 15.50 -16.14
CA LEU A 42 -1.49 14.59 -15.09
C LEU A 42 -1.65 15.18 -13.69
N VAL A 43 -2.08 16.43 -13.57
CA VAL A 43 -2.35 17.10 -12.29
C VAL A 43 -3.60 16.48 -11.65
N ASP A 44 -3.56 16.26 -10.33
CA ASP A 44 -4.70 15.75 -9.60
C ASP A 44 -5.93 16.65 -9.75
N GLY A 45 -7.09 16.03 -9.94
CA GLY A 45 -8.36 16.71 -10.16
C GLY A 45 -8.62 17.20 -11.59
N PHE A 46 -7.63 17.14 -12.51
CA PHE A 46 -7.90 17.44 -13.91
C PHE A 46 -8.86 16.39 -14.52
N THR A 47 -9.96 16.87 -15.13
CA THR A 47 -10.98 16.01 -15.72
C THR A 47 -11.32 16.44 -17.14
N TRP A 48 -11.84 15.50 -17.91
CA TRP A 48 -12.34 15.71 -19.28
C TRP A 48 -13.60 14.88 -19.53
N LEU A 49 -14.35 15.24 -20.56
CA LEU A 49 -15.53 14.49 -20.98
C LEU A 49 -15.17 13.32 -21.91
N LYS A 50 -16.07 12.34 -21.99
CA LYS A 50 -15.97 11.24 -22.96
C LYS A 50 -15.97 11.80 -24.39
N LYS A 51 -15.14 11.22 -25.26
CA LYS A 51 -15.12 11.58 -26.69
C LYS A 51 -16.34 11.00 -27.37
N THR A 52 -17.23 11.88 -27.78
CA THR A 52 -18.45 11.55 -28.53
C THR A 52 -18.56 12.51 -29.71
N ASN A 53 -19.45 12.21 -30.66
CA ASN A 53 -19.72 13.12 -31.76
C ASN A 53 -20.28 14.47 -31.27
N ALA A 54 -21.03 14.48 -30.16
CA ALA A 54 -21.54 15.69 -29.53
C ALA A 54 -20.46 16.48 -28.76
N ASN A 55 -19.44 15.79 -28.24
CA ASN A 55 -18.35 16.39 -27.47
C ASN A 55 -16.98 16.00 -28.04
N PRO A 56 -16.62 16.47 -29.25
CA PRO A 56 -15.38 16.07 -29.91
C PRO A 56 -14.13 16.59 -29.18
N LEU A 57 -14.26 17.75 -28.50
CA LEU A 57 -13.19 18.41 -27.74
C LEU A 57 -13.20 18.05 -26.25
N ARG A 58 -14.05 17.11 -25.82
CA ARG A 58 -14.06 16.58 -24.45
C ARG A 58 -14.24 17.65 -23.35
N GLY A 59 -14.94 18.73 -23.66
CA GLY A 59 -15.14 19.86 -22.72
C GLY A 59 -13.87 20.68 -22.44
N ILE A 60 -12.79 20.47 -23.20
CA ILE A 60 -11.57 21.26 -23.10
C ILE A 60 -11.79 22.64 -23.72
N VAL A 61 -11.27 23.67 -23.06
CA VAL A 61 -11.35 25.07 -23.48
C VAL A 61 -9.96 25.64 -23.82
N ASP A 62 -9.97 26.71 -24.62
CA ASP A 62 -8.78 27.49 -24.95
C ASP A 62 -8.09 28.02 -23.69
N ASP A 63 -6.77 28.23 -23.77
CA ASP A 63 -6.05 28.91 -22.70
C ASP A 63 -6.46 30.37 -22.61
N GLY A 64 -6.74 30.83 -21.39
CA GLY A 64 -7.13 32.21 -21.12
C GLY A 64 -5.94 33.17 -21.11
N GLU A 65 -6.22 34.43 -20.79
CA GLU A 65 -5.21 35.50 -20.83
C GLU A 65 -4.06 35.32 -19.83
N ALA A 66 -4.27 34.50 -18.80
CA ALA A 66 -3.28 34.16 -17.77
C ALA A 66 -2.07 33.39 -18.33
N VAL A 67 -2.19 32.76 -19.51
CA VAL A 67 -1.07 32.10 -20.19
C VAL A 67 -0.43 33.09 -21.15
N ALA A 68 0.91 33.19 -21.14
CA ALA A 68 1.66 34.02 -22.06
C ALA A 68 1.30 33.69 -23.52
N GLU A 69 1.11 34.71 -24.36
CA GLU A 69 0.59 34.56 -25.73
C GLU A 69 1.36 33.53 -26.56
N ALA A 70 2.69 33.50 -26.44
CA ALA A 70 3.56 32.54 -27.12
C ALA A 70 3.32 31.06 -26.75
N ASN A 71 2.67 30.80 -25.61
CA ASN A 71 2.41 29.46 -25.09
C ASN A 71 0.91 29.11 -25.07
N ARG A 72 0.02 30.02 -25.49
CA ARG A 72 -1.43 29.78 -25.50
C ARG A 72 -1.76 28.67 -26.49
N ARG A 73 -2.61 27.75 -26.06
CA ARG A 73 -3.12 26.65 -26.89
C ARG A 73 -4.62 26.74 -27.03
N THR A 74 -5.09 26.35 -28.21
CA THR A 74 -6.53 26.18 -28.45
C THR A 74 -7.04 24.88 -27.82
N ALA A 75 -8.34 24.79 -27.60
CA ALA A 75 -9.04 23.60 -27.17
C ALA A 75 -8.75 22.41 -28.08
N ALA A 76 -8.64 22.64 -29.40
CA ALA A 76 -8.30 21.62 -30.37
C ALA A 76 -6.85 21.11 -30.21
N GLN A 77 -5.89 22.00 -29.98
CA GLN A 77 -4.50 21.63 -29.72
C GLN A 77 -4.38 20.84 -28.41
N LYS A 78 -5.03 21.31 -27.34
CA LYS A 78 -5.06 20.62 -26.04
C LYS A 78 -5.74 19.26 -26.15
N CYS A 79 -6.86 19.15 -26.87
CA CYS A 79 -7.52 17.88 -27.11
C CYS A 79 -6.63 16.91 -27.93
N THR A 80 -5.85 17.43 -28.87
CA THR A 80 -4.88 16.62 -29.64
C THR A 80 -3.78 16.08 -28.72
N HIS A 81 -3.23 16.92 -27.83
CA HIS A 81 -2.23 16.49 -26.85
C HIS A 81 -2.80 15.44 -25.88
N LEU A 82 -4.04 15.62 -25.42
CA LEU A 82 -4.73 14.63 -24.60
C LEU A 82 -4.89 13.30 -25.35
N ASP A 83 -5.33 13.32 -26.61
CA ASP A 83 -5.48 12.11 -27.41
C ASP A 83 -4.13 11.38 -27.63
N LEU A 84 -3.02 12.12 -27.79
CA LEU A 84 -1.67 11.54 -27.88
C LEU A 84 -1.24 10.89 -26.56
N MET A 85 -1.45 11.57 -25.43
CA MET A 85 -1.16 11.04 -24.10
C MET A 85 -1.93 9.75 -23.84
N LEU A 86 -3.24 9.76 -24.08
CA LEU A 86 -4.10 8.57 -23.94
C LEU A 86 -3.69 7.45 -24.89
N GLY A 87 -3.25 7.81 -26.11
CA GLY A 87 -2.70 6.87 -27.08
C GLY A 87 -1.43 6.18 -26.59
N GLN A 88 -0.54 6.91 -25.92
CA GLN A 88 0.69 6.36 -25.34
C GLN A 88 0.38 5.42 -24.17
N ILE A 89 -0.54 5.80 -23.29
CA ILE A 89 -1.01 4.91 -22.20
C ILE A 89 -1.57 3.62 -22.77
N ALA A 90 -2.43 3.72 -23.80
CA ALA A 90 -3.03 2.54 -24.43
C ALA A 90 -2.00 1.63 -25.14
N ASN A 91 -0.86 2.17 -25.59
CA ASN A 91 0.21 1.36 -26.20
C ASN A 91 0.95 0.52 -25.16
N TYR A 92 1.12 1.04 -23.93
CA TYR A 92 1.74 0.32 -22.82
C TYR A 92 0.74 -0.47 -21.95
N CYS A 93 -0.57 -0.34 -22.22
CA CYS A 93 -1.64 -1.07 -21.56
C CYS A 93 -2.49 -1.86 -22.57
N PRO A 94 -1.96 -2.94 -23.17
CA PRO A 94 -2.67 -3.70 -24.20
C PRO A 94 -3.83 -4.56 -23.66
N ILE A 95 -3.87 -4.77 -22.33
CA ILE A 95 -4.85 -5.59 -21.62
C ILE A 95 -6.22 -4.93 -21.46
N ILE A 96 -6.28 -3.59 -21.47
CA ILE A 96 -7.54 -2.85 -21.47
C ILE A 96 -7.90 -2.44 -22.90
N SER A 97 -9.19 -2.47 -23.23
CA SER A 97 -9.68 -1.95 -24.49
C SER A 97 -9.21 -0.52 -24.72
N ARG A 98 -8.59 -0.28 -25.89
CA ARG A 98 -8.14 1.06 -26.29
C ARG A 98 -9.26 2.10 -26.23
N ASN A 99 -10.51 1.73 -26.51
CA ASN A 99 -11.64 2.65 -26.40
C ASN A 99 -11.96 3.04 -24.96
N THR A 100 -11.72 2.15 -23.99
CA THR A 100 -11.88 2.47 -22.57
C THR A 100 -10.92 3.58 -22.17
N ILE A 101 -9.66 3.47 -22.58
CA ILE A 101 -8.61 4.46 -22.27
C ILE A 101 -8.82 5.75 -23.07
N ILE A 102 -9.01 5.65 -24.39
CA ILE A 102 -9.06 6.83 -25.26
C ILE A 102 -10.42 7.49 -25.20
N LYS A 103 -11.53 6.79 -25.47
CA LYS A 103 -12.83 7.43 -25.67
C LYS A 103 -13.63 7.60 -24.37
N ASN A 104 -13.59 6.60 -23.49
CA ASN A 104 -14.52 6.50 -22.37
C ASN A 104 -13.98 7.03 -21.04
N SER A 105 -12.66 7.21 -20.91
CA SER A 105 -12.04 7.79 -19.72
C SER A 105 -12.44 9.26 -19.55
N THR A 106 -12.45 9.71 -18.29
CA THR A 106 -12.77 11.10 -17.91
C THR A 106 -11.72 11.74 -17.00
N SER A 107 -10.71 10.97 -16.62
CA SER A 107 -9.55 11.42 -15.86
C SER A 107 -8.44 10.36 -15.93
N ILE A 108 -7.22 10.74 -15.57
CA ILE A 108 -6.10 9.79 -15.47
C ILE A 108 -6.39 8.71 -14.42
N ASN A 109 -7.02 9.10 -13.30
CA ASN A 109 -7.42 8.19 -12.22
C ASN A 109 -8.46 7.17 -12.68
N SER A 110 -9.42 7.55 -13.54
CA SER A 110 -10.39 6.60 -14.11
C SER A 110 -9.72 5.48 -14.92
N ILE A 111 -8.58 5.76 -15.56
CA ILE A 111 -7.80 4.78 -16.33
C ILE A 111 -7.09 3.83 -15.37
N TRP A 112 -6.42 4.35 -14.34
CA TRP A 112 -5.76 3.53 -13.32
C TRP A 112 -6.73 2.60 -12.62
N GLN A 113 -7.93 3.08 -12.27
CA GLN A 113 -8.96 2.25 -11.68
C GLN A 113 -9.47 1.16 -12.63
N SER A 114 -9.62 1.48 -13.91
CA SER A 114 -10.00 0.47 -14.92
C SER A 114 -8.96 -0.65 -15.04
N ILE A 115 -7.67 -0.33 -14.94
CA ILE A 115 -6.58 -1.32 -14.97
C ILE A 115 -6.57 -2.16 -13.68
N ARG A 116 -6.70 -1.53 -12.51
CA ARG A 116 -6.79 -2.25 -11.23
C ARG A 116 -7.95 -3.23 -11.22
N LEU A 117 -9.12 -2.79 -11.68
CA LEU A 117 -10.31 -3.63 -11.78
C LEU A 117 -10.06 -4.87 -12.66
N HIS A 118 -9.36 -4.72 -13.78
CA HIS A 118 -9.04 -5.85 -14.67
C HIS A 118 -8.19 -6.92 -13.99
N TYR A 119 -7.19 -6.53 -13.19
CA TYR A 119 -6.37 -7.48 -12.44
C TYR A 119 -6.99 -7.96 -11.14
N GLY A 120 -8.15 -7.43 -10.75
CA GLY A 120 -8.72 -7.70 -9.43
C GLY A 120 -7.92 -7.09 -8.28
N PHE A 121 -7.08 -6.07 -8.53
CA PHE A 121 -6.40 -5.28 -7.49
C PHE A 121 -7.35 -4.36 -6.71
N GLN A 122 -8.65 -4.65 -6.72
CA GLN A 122 -9.59 -3.91 -5.91
C GLN A 122 -9.38 -4.35 -4.47
N SER A 123 -9.10 -3.41 -3.58
CA SER A 123 -9.29 -3.61 -2.15
C SER A 123 -10.77 -3.94 -1.99
N THR A 124 -11.10 -5.21 -1.78
CA THR A 124 -12.45 -5.64 -1.45
C THR A 124 -12.54 -5.79 0.06
N GLY A 125 -13.73 -5.64 0.64
CA GLY A 125 -13.92 -5.99 2.04
C GLY A 125 -13.52 -7.44 2.36
N GLY A 126 -13.55 -8.32 1.34
CA GLY A 126 -13.04 -9.69 1.43
C GLY A 126 -11.51 -9.77 1.50
N HIS A 127 -10.79 -8.98 0.70
CA HIS A 127 -9.33 -8.95 0.70
C HIS A 127 -8.78 -8.61 2.10
N PHE A 128 -9.46 -7.75 2.87
CA PHE A 128 -9.06 -7.46 4.25
C PHE A 128 -8.99 -8.72 5.15
N LEU A 129 -9.76 -9.77 4.85
CA LEU A 129 -9.70 -11.04 5.60
C LEU A 129 -8.38 -11.79 5.36
N ASP A 130 -7.71 -11.55 4.25
CA ASP A 130 -6.40 -12.15 3.94
C ASP A 130 -5.30 -11.66 4.88
N PHE A 131 -5.54 -10.59 5.66
CA PHE A 131 -4.67 -10.16 6.75
C PHE A 131 -4.38 -11.29 7.74
N ASN A 132 -5.38 -12.17 7.98
CA ASN A 132 -5.25 -13.30 8.89
C ASN A 132 -4.28 -14.38 8.36
N SER A 133 -3.96 -14.36 7.08
CA SER A 133 -3.01 -15.27 6.44
C SER A 133 -1.57 -14.77 6.49
N ILE A 134 -1.31 -13.60 7.08
CA ILE A 134 0.04 -13.06 7.26
C ILE A 134 0.65 -13.65 8.54
N PHE A 135 1.75 -14.38 8.39
CA PHE A 135 2.58 -14.92 9.47
C PHE A 135 4.07 -14.72 9.17
N LEU A 136 4.92 -14.86 10.18
CA LEU A 136 6.38 -14.84 10.01
C LEU A 136 6.81 -16.07 9.20
N GLU A 137 7.39 -15.86 8.02
CA GLU A 137 7.87 -16.95 7.16
C GLU A 137 9.20 -17.52 7.67
N PRO A 138 9.55 -18.78 7.33
CA PRO A 138 10.88 -19.32 7.61
C PRO A 138 11.98 -18.43 7.03
N ASP A 139 13.01 -18.14 7.83
CA ASP A 139 14.15 -17.28 7.47
C ASP A 139 13.80 -15.81 7.16
N GLU A 140 12.56 -15.39 7.39
CA GLU A 140 12.17 -14.00 7.27
C GLU A 140 12.64 -13.17 8.46
N ARG A 141 13.13 -11.96 8.18
CA ARG A 141 13.46 -11.02 9.26
C ARG A 141 12.16 -10.47 9.85
N PRO A 142 12.05 -10.30 11.17
CA PRO A 142 10.90 -9.66 11.78
C PRO A 142 10.56 -8.30 11.18
N GLU A 143 11.56 -7.53 10.74
CA GLU A 143 11.32 -6.25 10.06
C GLU A 143 10.55 -6.42 8.74
N ASP A 144 10.84 -7.45 7.95
CA ASP A 144 10.17 -7.70 6.67
C ASP A 144 8.69 -8.07 6.91
N LEU A 145 8.39 -8.82 7.98
CA LEU A 145 7.02 -9.07 8.44
C LEU A 145 6.29 -7.77 8.78
N PHE A 146 6.96 -6.84 9.49
CA PHE A 146 6.36 -5.53 9.80
C PHE A 146 6.00 -4.75 8.53
N GLN A 147 6.91 -4.73 7.54
CA GLN A 147 6.66 -4.07 6.26
C GLN A 147 5.47 -4.69 5.53
N ARG A 148 5.35 -6.02 5.50
CA ARG A 148 4.19 -6.70 4.90
C ARG A 148 2.88 -6.35 5.60
N LEU A 149 2.86 -6.30 6.93
CA LEU A 149 1.66 -5.90 7.70
C LEU A 149 1.29 -4.44 7.41
N ALA A 150 2.26 -3.53 7.40
CA ALA A 150 2.04 -2.11 7.13
C ALA A 150 1.52 -1.89 5.71
N SER A 151 2.21 -2.43 4.70
CA SER A 151 1.79 -2.31 3.29
C SER A 151 0.41 -2.92 3.06
N PHE A 152 0.10 -4.06 3.68
CA PHE A 152 -1.23 -4.65 3.56
C PHE A 152 -2.32 -3.71 4.10
N ILE A 153 -2.09 -3.09 5.26
CA ILE A 153 -3.07 -2.15 5.83
C ILE A 153 -3.20 -0.92 4.93
N GLU A 154 -2.09 -0.34 4.48
CA GLU A 154 -2.08 0.81 3.56
C GLU A 154 -2.82 0.53 2.24
N ASP A 155 -2.66 -0.67 1.68
CA ASP A 155 -3.34 -1.10 0.46
C ASP A 155 -4.86 -1.30 0.66
N ASN A 156 -5.30 -1.51 1.90
CA ASN A 156 -6.72 -1.68 2.25
C ASN A 156 -7.35 -0.42 2.86
N MET A 157 -6.60 0.67 3.04
CA MET A 157 -7.16 1.96 3.47
C MET A 157 -8.14 2.49 2.41
N LEU A 158 -9.24 3.06 2.90
CA LEU A 158 -10.29 3.57 2.04
C LEU A 158 -9.83 4.80 1.27
N ARG A 159 -10.28 4.93 0.02
CA ARG A 159 -9.94 6.06 -0.85
C ARG A 159 -11.19 6.80 -1.29
N ALA A 160 -11.07 8.12 -1.43
CA ALA A 160 -12.10 8.95 -2.03
C ALA A 160 -12.42 8.45 -3.45
N GLY A 161 -13.71 8.25 -3.73
CA GLY A 161 -14.16 7.71 -5.02
C GLY A 161 -13.76 6.25 -5.27
N GLY A 162 -13.35 5.52 -4.23
CA GLY A 162 -13.19 4.07 -4.25
C GLY A 162 -14.54 3.33 -4.32
N ASN A 163 -14.49 2.03 -4.63
CA ASN A 163 -15.69 1.19 -4.76
C ASN A 163 -16.18 0.60 -3.42
N ILE A 164 -15.48 0.88 -2.32
CA ILE A 164 -15.80 0.33 -1.00
C ILE A 164 -16.53 1.38 -0.18
N HIS A 165 -17.70 0.99 0.30
CA HIS A 165 -18.52 1.83 1.15
C HIS A 165 -18.32 1.40 2.60
N HIS A 166 -18.17 2.37 3.49
CA HIS A 166 -18.14 2.15 4.93
C HIS A 166 -19.48 2.59 5.52
N HIS A 167 -20.20 1.68 6.17
CA HIS A 167 -21.55 1.94 6.68
C HIS A 167 -22.55 2.48 5.64
N GLY A 168 -22.36 2.10 4.37
CA GLY A 168 -23.21 2.54 3.25
C GLY A 168 -22.77 3.86 2.62
N GLU A 169 -21.76 4.52 3.18
CA GLU A 169 -21.23 5.79 2.71
C GLU A 169 -19.93 5.60 1.93
N VAL A 170 -19.76 6.40 0.87
CA VAL A 170 -18.50 6.48 0.13
C VAL A 170 -17.59 7.46 0.88
N PRO A 171 -16.32 7.11 1.16
CA PRO A 171 -15.36 8.04 1.77
C PRO A 171 -15.28 9.36 1.00
N GLU A 172 -15.38 10.49 1.73
CA GLU A 172 -15.23 11.83 1.15
C GLU A 172 -13.75 12.18 0.88
N ALA A 173 -12.84 11.58 1.64
CA ALA A 173 -11.39 11.77 1.56
C ALA A 173 -10.68 10.42 1.61
N ASP A 174 -9.42 10.41 1.17
CA ASP A 174 -8.53 9.27 1.37
C ASP A 174 -8.27 9.08 2.87
N GLU A 175 -8.35 7.84 3.34
CA GLU A 175 -8.05 7.49 4.72
C GLU A 175 -6.55 7.64 4.98
N GLU A 176 -6.23 8.22 6.13
CA GLU A 176 -4.87 8.33 6.64
C GLU A 176 -4.63 7.27 7.71
N LEU A 177 -3.41 6.73 7.71
CA LEU A 177 -2.99 5.75 8.71
C LEU A 177 -2.98 6.37 10.10
N SER A 178 -4.02 6.09 10.89
CA SER A 178 -4.20 6.69 12.21
C SER A 178 -3.22 6.10 13.25
N PRO A 179 -2.86 6.85 14.31
CA PRO A 179 -2.01 6.34 15.38
C PRO A 179 -2.56 5.07 16.06
N SER A 180 -3.87 4.92 16.12
CA SER A 180 -4.51 3.70 16.67
C SER A 180 -4.28 2.50 15.77
N LEU A 181 -4.32 2.68 14.45
CA LEU A 181 -4.07 1.63 13.49
C LEU A 181 -2.58 1.27 13.44
N GLU A 182 -1.67 2.25 13.53
CA GLU A 182 -0.23 1.99 13.70
C GLU A 182 0.05 1.14 14.96
N ASN A 183 -0.60 1.46 16.09
CA ASN A 183 -0.49 0.65 17.31
C ASN A 183 -0.96 -0.80 17.10
N LEU A 184 -2.05 -1.01 16.36
CA LEU A 184 -2.56 -2.35 16.05
C LEU A 184 -1.62 -3.12 15.13
N ILE A 185 -0.98 -2.46 14.16
CA ILE A 185 0.04 -3.07 13.30
C ILE A 185 1.20 -3.57 14.17
N VAL A 186 1.76 -2.72 15.03
CA VAL A 186 2.89 -3.09 15.90
C VAL A 186 2.49 -4.18 16.90
N LEU A 187 1.30 -4.11 17.51
CA LEU A 187 0.83 -5.16 18.39
C LEU A 187 0.66 -6.51 17.65
N THR A 188 0.19 -6.49 16.41
CA THR A 188 0.05 -7.70 15.59
C THR A 188 1.40 -8.27 15.21
N TRP A 189 2.33 -7.40 14.80
CA TRP A 189 3.73 -7.75 14.54
C TRP A 189 4.37 -8.48 15.73
N LEU A 190 4.26 -7.93 16.94
CA LEU A 190 4.80 -8.57 18.15
C LEU A 190 4.17 -9.94 18.40
N ARG A 191 2.84 -10.06 18.25
CA ARG A 191 2.11 -11.33 18.46
C ARG A 191 2.51 -12.42 17.46
N LEU A 192 2.78 -12.05 16.21
CA LEU A 192 3.15 -12.97 15.15
C LEU A 192 4.61 -13.45 15.27
N ILE A 193 5.50 -12.63 15.85
CA ILE A 193 6.86 -13.06 16.18
C ILE A 193 6.84 -14.05 17.35
N ASN A 194 6.24 -13.66 18.48
CA ASN A 194 6.14 -14.52 19.66
C ASN A 194 4.95 -14.09 20.53
N ARG A 195 4.13 -15.05 20.96
CA ARG A 195 2.88 -14.79 21.71
C ARG A 195 3.11 -14.09 23.05
N ASP A 196 4.27 -14.26 23.68
CA ASP A 196 4.60 -13.65 24.98
C ASP A 196 5.27 -12.27 24.84
N LEU A 197 5.70 -11.91 23.63
CA LEU A 197 6.42 -10.67 23.36
C LEU A 197 5.65 -9.40 23.75
N PRO A 198 4.33 -9.27 23.50
CA PRO A 198 3.57 -8.09 23.95
C PRO A 198 3.61 -7.89 25.47
N ASN A 199 3.58 -8.98 26.24
CA ASN A 199 3.64 -8.90 27.70
C ASN A 199 5.02 -8.45 28.17
N LEU A 200 6.09 -8.97 27.55
CA LEU A 200 7.44 -8.59 27.88
C LEU A 200 7.73 -7.12 27.50
N VAL A 201 7.27 -6.67 26.33
CA VAL A 201 7.37 -5.26 25.90
C VAL A 201 6.64 -4.35 26.90
N LYS A 202 5.43 -4.73 27.34
CA LYS A 202 4.69 -3.97 28.36
C LYS A 202 5.46 -3.85 29.68
N GLN A 203 6.19 -4.90 30.08
CA GLN A 203 7.02 -4.88 31.28
C GLN A 203 8.26 -4.00 31.10
N ARG A 204 8.98 -4.17 29.99
CA ARG A 204 10.26 -3.49 29.74
C ARG A 204 10.10 -2.00 29.43
N TYR A 205 9.08 -1.62 28.67
CA TYR A 205 8.84 -0.24 28.22
C TYR A 205 7.65 0.43 28.91
N GLY A 206 7.25 -0.09 30.08
CA GLY A 206 6.04 0.37 30.79
C GLY A 206 6.09 1.83 31.24
N THR A 207 7.27 2.43 31.38
CA THR A 207 7.43 3.84 31.73
C THR A 207 7.20 4.73 30.50
N GLU A 208 7.80 4.39 29.37
CA GLU A 208 7.69 5.08 28.09
C GLU A 208 6.27 5.01 27.52
N LEU A 209 5.63 3.85 27.65
CA LEU A 209 4.24 3.63 27.22
C LEU A 209 3.21 4.49 27.98
N ARG A 210 3.60 5.22 29.03
CA ARG A 210 2.73 6.20 29.68
C ARG A 210 2.55 7.48 28.87
N SER A 211 3.53 7.82 28.02
CA SER A 211 3.55 9.08 27.26
C SER A 211 3.83 8.90 25.77
N LYS A 212 4.20 7.71 25.32
CA LYS A 212 4.42 7.35 23.91
C LYS A 212 3.49 6.22 23.48
N THR A 213 3.14 6.21 22.20
CA THR A 213 2.40 5.09 21.61
C THR A 213 3.30 3.86 21.44
N LEU A 214 2.71 2.68 21.31
CA LEU A 214 3.47 1.47 20.99
C LEU A 214 4.15 1.60 19.61
N ALA A 215 3.47 2.21 18.65
CA ALA A 215 4.03 2.53 17.34
C ALA A 215 5.29 3.39 17.44
N SER A 216 5.26 4.44 18.27
CA SER A 216 6.42 5.32 18.51
C SER A 216 7.61 4.63 19.16
N LEU A 217 7.41 3.48 19.81
CA LEU A 217 8.48 2.68 20.44
C LEU A 217 8.97 1.53 19.58
N LYS A 218 8.38 1.32 18.40
CA LYS A 218 8.76 0.24 17.49
C LYS A 218 10.27 0.25 17.16
N PRO A 219 10.93 1.39 16.89
CA PRO A 219 12.38 1.39 16.61
C PRO A 219 13.20 0.81 17.77
N GLU A 220 12.92 1.25 19.01
CA GLU A 220 13.62 0.79 20.21
C GLU A 220 13.33 -0.69 20.51
N ILE A 221 12.08 -1.13 20.29
CA ILE A 221 11.69 -2.54 20.46
C ILE A 221 12.37 -3.41 19.40
N SER A 222 12.41 -2.96 18.15
CA SER A 222 13.05 -3.67 17.04
C SER A 222 14.55 -3.84 17.27
N GLN A 223 15.22 -2.82 17.82
CA GLN A 223 16.64 -2.89 18.15
C GLN A 223 16.91 -3.88 19.29
N ALA A 224 15.99 -4.00 20.25
CA ALA A 224 16.10 -4.91 21.38
C ALA A 224 15.52 -6.31 21.13
N LEU A 225 15.04 -6.60 19.92
CA LEU A 225 14.20 -7.75 19.65
C LEU A 225 14.89 -9.09 19.95
N ASP A 226 16.14 -9.27 19.53
CA ASP A 226 16.89 -10.50 19.80
C ASP A 226 17.07 -10.72 21.31
N SER A 227 17.39 -9.67 22.06
CA SER A 227 17.49 -9.71 23.52
C SER A 227 16.15 -10.05 24.20
N LEU A 228 15.04 -9.55 23.66
CA LEU A 228 13.71 -9.87 24.17
C LEU A 228 13.35 -11.34 23.92
N LEU A 229 13.71 -11.87 22.74
CA LEU A 229 13.49 -13.27 22.40
C LEU A 229 14.35 -14.21 23.26
N ASP A 230 15.63 -13.89 23.47
CA ASP A 230 16.52 -14.66 24.35
C ASP A 230 15.99 -14.73 25.79
N GLU A 231 15.40 -13.63 26.29
CA GLU A 231 14.77 -13.60 27.62
C GLU A 231 13.55 -14.53 27.68
N ILE A 232 12.72 -14.55 26.64
CA ILE A 232 11.55 -15.44 26.56
C ILE A 232 12.00 -16.90 26.53
N HIS A 233 13.00 -17.25 25.72
CA HIS A 233 13.55 -18.61 25.66
C HIS A 233 14.12 -19.03 27.02
N SER A 234 14.94 -18.18 27.65
CA SER A 234 15.53 -18.44 28.95
C SER A 234 14.48 -18.65 30.05
N ALA A 235 13.41 -17.84 30.05
CA ALA A 235 12.31 -17.98 31.00
C ALA A 235 11.52 -19.27 30.78
N THR A 236 11.38 -19.72 29.53
CA THR A 236 10.71 -20.97 29.17
C THR A 236 11.52 -22.18 29.63
N ASP A 237 12.82 -22.20 29.34
CA ASP A 237 13.72 -23.27 29.74
C ASP A 237 13.78 -23.43 31.27
N ALA A 238 13.83 -22.30 32.00
CA ALA A 238 13.79 -22.31 33.46
C ALA A 238 12.48 -22.91 34.01
N LYS A 239 11.34 -22.67 33.36
CA LYS A 239 10.05 -23.27 33.75
C LYS A 239 10.03 -24.78 33.50
N VAL A 240 10.53 -25.23 32.33
CA VAL A 240 10.61 -26.66 31.98
C VAL A 240 11.52 -27.42 32.94
N LEU A 241 12.68 -26.84 33.28
CA LEU A 241 13.61 -27.45 34.23
C LEU A 241 12.99 -27.59 35.63
N ARG A 242 12.28 -26.55 36.11
CA ARG A 242 11.57 -26.58 37.40
C ARG A 242 10.45 -27.62 37.43
N ALA A 243 9.69 -27.76 36.35
CA ALA A 243 8.65 -28.79 36.23
C ALA A 243 9.27 -30.20 36.29
N SER A 244 10.36 -30.42 35.55
CA SER A 244 11.09 -31.70 35.54
C SER A 244 11.69 -32.07 36.92
N ILE A 245 12.12 -31.08 37.71
CA ILE A 245 12.60 -31.30 39.08
C ILE A 245 11.45 -31.68 40.01
N LYS A 246 10.28 -31.03 39.88
CA LYS A 246 9.07 -31.38 40.65
C LYS A 246 8.61 -32.81 40.39
N ASP A 247 8.59 -33.24 39.13
CA ASP A 247 8.18 -34.61 38.76
C ASP A 247 9.14 -35.66 39.31
N LYS A 248 10.47 -35.40 39.25
CA LYS A 248 11.48 -36.28 39.87
C LYS A 248 11.37 -36.34 41.39
N HIS A 249 10.98 -35.24 42.05
CA HIS A 249 10.76 -35.24 43.49
C HIS A 249 9.50 -36.03 43.85
N PHE A 250 8.42 -35.91 43.09
CA PHE A 250 7.18 -36.65 43.30
C PHE A 250 7.36 -38.17 43.11
N ASP A 251 8.08 -38.60 42.07
CA ASP A 251 8.36 -40.03 41.82
C ASP A 251 9.29 -40.66 42.87
N ARG A 252 10.21 -39.86 43.45
CA ARG A 252 11.06 -40.30 44.57
C ARG A 252 10.30 -40.42 45.90
N SER A 253 9.32 -39.56 46.15
CA SER A 253 8.46 -39.65 47.32
C SER A 253 7.54 -40.87 47.25
N ALA A 254 6.97 -41.18 46.09
CA ALA A 254 6.07 -42.34 45.91
C ALA A 254 6.78 -43.71 46.04
N LYS A 255 8.09 -43.78 45.78
CA LYS A 255 8.89 -45.01 45.93
C LYS A 255 9.40 -45.27 47.34
N LYS A 256 9.29 -44.30 48.26
CA LYS A 256 9.79 -44.43 49.64
C LYS A 256 8.75 -45.00 50.62
N ASP A 257 7.49 -45.09 50.20
CA ASP A 257 6.35 -45.59 50.97
C ASP A 257 5.88 -47.01 50.54
N ARG A 258 6.77 -47.80 49.92
CA ARG A 258 6.59 -49.23 49.63
C ARG A 258 7.75 -50.02 50.21
#